data_AF-A0A1G9V1R6-F1
#
_entry.id   AF-A0A1G9V1R6-F1
#
_cell.length_a   1.000
_cell.length_b   1.000
_cell.length_c   1.000
_cell.angle_alpha   90.00
_cell.angle_beta   90.00
_cell.angle_gamma   90.00
#
_symmetry.space_group_name_H-M   'P 1'
#
loop_
_entity.id
_entity.type
_entity.pdbx_description
1 polymer ?
#
loop_
_entity_poly.entity_id
_entity_poly.type
_entity_poly.pdbx_seq_one_letter_code
_entity_poly.pdbx_strand_id
1 'polypeptide(L)' 'MGATICKDDLIKIGYKKYQAISLIRQAKAIMVQEGCPYYNNKRLGRVPTHVVESILGVSLVSETGQINEA' A
#
# COMPACT_ATOMS: atom_id res chain seq x y z
N MET A 1 -7.67 -13.77 -2.68
CA MET A 1 -7.65 -13.88 -1.20
C MET A 1 -7.19 -12.55 -0.63
N GLY A 2 -7.88 -12.04 0.40
CA GLY A 2 -7.72 -10.68 0.92
C GLY A 2 -6.33 -10.40 1.48
N ALA A 3 -5.40 -9.99 0.62
CA ALA A 3 -4.12 -9.46 1.06
C ALA A 3 -4.38 -8.04 1.54
N THR A 4 -4.28 -7.84 2.86
CA THR A 4 -4.05 -6.51 3.42
C THR A 4 -2.55 -6.30 3.43
N ILE A 5 -2.10 -5.11 3.04
CA ILE A 5 -0.69 -4.73 2.99
C ILE A 5 -0.37 -3.71 4.08
N CYS A 6 0.83 -3.82 4.66
CA CYS A 6 1.36 -2.82 5.58
C CYS A 6 2.60 -2.12 5.01
N LYS A 7 3.06 -1.06 5.70
CA LYS A 7 4.26 -0.32 5.28
C LYS A 7 5.48 -1.23 5.12
N ASP A 8 5.61 -2.25 5.97
CA ASP A 8 6.79 -3.13 5.99
C ASP A 8 6.76 -4.10 4.81
N ASP A 9 5.57 -4.48 4.34
CA ASP A 9 5.40 -5.26 3.11
C ASP A 9 5.79 -4.43 1.89
N LEU A 10 5.37 -3.16 1.84
CA LEU A 10 5.79 -2.23 0.78
C LEU A 10 7.32 -2.03 0.76
N ILE A 11 7.95 -1.97 1.94
CA ILE A 11 9.41 -1.87 2.03
C ILE A 11 10.07 -3.14 1.47
N LYS A 12 9.53 -4.33 1.78
CA LYS A 12 10.03 -5.60 1.22
C LYS A 12 9.88 -5.68 -0.30
N ILE A 13 8.88 -5.03 -0.87
CA ILE A 13 8.66 -4.94 -2.32
C ILE A 13 9.68 -3.99 -2.99
N GLY A 14 10.37 -3.15 -2.23
CA GLY A 14 11.42 -2.24 -2.73
C GLY A 14 11.10 -0.76 -2.56
N TYR A 15 9.96 -0.40 -1.98
CA TYR A 15 9.64 1.01 -1.71
C TYR A 15 10.47 1.55 -0.55
N LYS A 16 10.91 2.81 -0.66
CA LYS A 16 11.57 3.49 0.46
C LYS A 16 10.57 3.66 1.61
N LYS A 17 11.06 3.63 2.86
CA LYS A 17 10.25 3.77 4.08
C LYS A 17 9.26 4.94 4.01
N TYR A 18 9.70 6.11 3.53
CA TYR A 18 8.83 7.28 3.40
C TYR A 18 7.72 7.07 2.35
N GLN A 19 8.03 6.48 1.19
CA GLN A 19 7.06 6.16 0.15
C GLN A 19 6.02 5.17 0.68
N ALA A 20 6.47 4.08 1.33
CA ALA A 20 5.59 3.10 1.94
C ALA A 20 4.62 3.72 2.95
N ILE A 21 5.11 4.59 3.84
CA ILE A 21 4.25 5.31 4.80
C ILE A 21 3.25 6.22 4.08
N SER A 22 3.68 6.95 3.05
CA SER A 22 2.81 7.82 2.27
C SER A 22 1.69 7.05 1.57
N LEU A 23 2.03 5.92 0.94
CA LEU A 23 1.07 5.01 0.29
C LEU A 23 0.01 4.51 1.27
N ILE A 24 0.41 4.04 2.46
CA ILE A 24 -0.54 3.59 3.48
C ILE A 24 -1.46 4.73 3.93
N ARG A 25 -0.95 5.97 4.05
CA ARG A 25 -1.77 7.14 4.43
C ARG A 25 -2.79 7.49 3.34
N GLN A 26 -2.37 7.48 2.08
CA GLN A 26 -3.25 7.73 0.95
C GLN A 26 -4.33 6.66 0.84
N ALA A 27 -3.95 5.38 0.95
CA ALA A 27 -4.90 4.27 0.90
C ALA A 27 -5.94 4.33 2.01
N LYS A 28 -5.54 4.72 3.23
CA LYS A 28 -6.50 4.98 4.32
C LYS A 28 -7.46 6.11 3.98
N ALA A 29 -6.98 7.20 3.42
CA ALA A 29 -7.82 8.34 3.07
C ALA A 29 -8.88 7.95 2.03
N ILE A 30 -8.49 7.18 1.01
CA ILE A 30 -9.41 6.62 0.02
C ILE A 30 -10.45 5.73 0.69
N MET A 31 -10.05 4.78 1.53
CA MET A 31 -11.00 3.91 2.23
C MET A 31 -11.99 4.69 3.11
N VAL A 32 -11.55 5.77 3.76
CA VAL A 32 -12.45 6.64 4.54
C VAL A 32 -13.41 7.38 3.61
N GLN A 33 -12.95 7.85 2.45
CA GLN A 33 -13.78 8.51 1.43
C GLN A 33 -14.81 7.55 0.82
N GLU A 34 -14.47 6.27 0.64
CA GLU A 34 -15.38 5.22 0.17
C GLU A 34 -16.42 4.79 1.22
N GLY A 35 -16.42 5.39 2.41
CA GLY A 35 -17.42 5.12 3.45
C GLY A 35 -17.00 4.05 4.45
N CYS A 36 -15.69 3.78 4.60
CA CYS A 36 -15.16 2.91 5.65
C CYS A 36 -14.41 3.71 6.74
N PRO A 37 -15.11 4.24 7.78
CA PRO A 37 -14.49 5.00 8.88
C PRO A 37 -13.43 4.23 9.67
N TYR A 38 -13.46 2.89 9.61
CA TYR A 38 -12.49 2.00 10.25
C TYR A 38 -11.03 2.39 9.96
N TYR A 39 -10.74 2.89 8.75
CA TYR A 39 -9.38 3.27 8.32
C TYR A 39 -8.91 4.64 8.82
N ASN A 40 -9.79 5.43 9.43
CA ASN A 40 -9.44 6.70 10.08
C ASN A 40 -8.63 6.51 11.38
N ASN A 41 -8.45 5.26 11.85
CA ASN A 41 -7.68 4.97 13.04
C ASN A 41 -6.16 5.16 12.81
N LYS A 42 -5.54 6.02 13.64
CA LYS A 42 -4.09 6.28 13.61
C LYS A 42 -3.25 5.03 13.94
N ARG A 43 -3.77 4.09 14.74
CA ARG A 43 -3.06 2.86 15.17
C ARG A 43 -3.16 1.73 14.14
N LEU A 44 -4.05 1.83 13.15
CA LEU A 44 -4.22 0.80 12.13
C LEU A 44 -3.07 0.87 11.12
N GLY A 45 -2.21 -0.14 11.02
CA GLY A 45 -1.07 -0.13 10.09
C GLY A 45 -1.34 -0.80 8.73
N ARG A 46 -2.58 -1.23 8.47
CA ARG A 46 -2.92 -2.13 7.37
C ARG A 46 -4.03 -1.54 6.51
N VAL A 47 -3.93 -1.73 5.20
CA VAL A 47 -4.92 -1.34 4.19
C VAL A 47 -5.13 -2.48 3.21
N PRO A 48 -6.25 -2.55 2.50
CA PRO A 48 -6.41 -3.54 1.44
C PRO A 48 -5.40 -3.30 0.30
N THR A 49 -4.83 -4.38 -0.24
CA THR A 49 -3.86 -4.27 -1.35
C THR A 49 -4.46 -3.61 -2.58
N HIS A 50 -5.73 -3.89 -2.91
CA HIS A 50 -6.38 -3.32 -4.10
C HIS A 50 -6.43 -1.77 -4.09
N VAL A 51 -6.53 -1.15 -2.92
CA VAL A 51 -6.54 0.32 -2.81
C VAL A 51 -5.15 0.88 -3.12
N VAL A 52 -4.11 0.18 -2.67
CA VAL A 52 -2.73 0.54 -2.95
C VAL A 52 -2.41 0.36 -4.44
N GLU A 53 -2.90 -0.72 -5.04
CA GLU A 53 -2.83 -0.95 -6.49
C GLU A 53 -3.57 0.16 -7.27
N SER A 54 -4.73 0.60 -6.79
CA SER A 54 -5.46 1.73 -7.39
C SER A 54 -4.70 3.05 -7.32
N ILE A 55 -3.91 3.29 -6.27
CA ILE A 55 -3.05 4.49 -6.17
C ILE A 55 -1.86 4.39 -7.13
N LEU A 56 -1.26 3.21 -7.24
CA LEU A 56 -0.08 2.98 -8.06
C LEU A 56 -0.41 2.85 -9.55
N GLY A 57 -1.66 2.50 -9.89
CA GLY A 57 -2.08 2.21 -11.26
C GLY A 57 -1.53 0.89 -11.81
N VAL A 58 -0.91 0.06 -10.96
CA VAL A 58 -0.33 -1.24 -11.31
C VAL A 58 -0.72 -2.28 -10.28
N SER A 59 -0.87 -3.54 -10.72
CA SER A 59 -1.02 -4.64 -9.78
C SER A 59 0.32 -4.95 -9.13
N LEU A 60 0.30 -5.11 -7.80
CA LEU A 60 1.47 -5.52 -7.02
C LEU A 60 1.80 -7.01 -7.23
N VAL A 61 0.97 -7.73 -8.01
CA VAL A 61 1.22 -9.06 -8.54
C VAL A 61 1.95 -8.94 -9.87
N SER A 62 3.21 -8.52 -9.84
CA SER A 62 4.10 -8.67 -10.99
C SER A 62 5.43 -9.19 -10.49
N GLU A 63 5.89 -10.25 -11.14
CA GLU A 63 7.15 -10.95 -10.92
C GLU A 63 8.27 -9.98 -10.58
N THR A 64 9.12 -10.38 -9.63
CA THR A 64 10.30 -9.67 -9.17
C THR A 64 11.24 -9.37 -10.34
N GLY A 65 10.94 -8.30 -11.09
CA GLY A 65 11.74 -7.76 -12.16
C GLY A 65 12.92 -7.04 -11.54
N GLN A 66 14.08 -7.67 -11.68
CA GLN A 66 15.40 -7.20 -11.28
C GLN A 66 15.61 -5.74 -11.73
N ILE A 67 15.69 -4.81 -10.78
CA ILE A 67 16.38 -3.53 -11.01
C ILE A 67 17.88 -3.79 -10.86
N ASN A 68 18.51 -4.14 -11.98
CA ASN A 68 19.92 -3.86 -12.21
C ASN A 68 20.02 -2.38 -12.60
N GLU A 69 20.77 -1.59 -11.84
CA GLU A 69 21.37 -0.36 -12.35
C GLU A 69 22.89 -0.45 -12.20
N ALA A 70 23.56 0.03 -13.24
CA ALA A 70 24.92 -0.25 -13.68
C ALA A 70 26.04 0.35 -12.82
#